data_AF-D7LUH8-F1
#
_entry.id   AF-D7LUH8-F1
#
_cell.length_a   1.000
_cell.length_b   1.000
_cell.length_c   1.000
_cell.angle_alpha   90.00
_cell.angle_beta   90.00
_cell.angle_gamma   90.00
#
_symmetry.space_group_name_H-M   'P 1'
#
loop_
_entity.id
_entity.type
_entity.pdbx_description
1 polymer ?
#
loop_
_entity_poly.entity_id
_entity_poly.type
_entity_poly.pdbx_seq_one_letter_code
_entity_poly.pdbx_strand_id
1 'polypeptide(L)'
;MGNFISGGSRPQYHRDHQSPPPLNPNPQFEGNYPLPYHHQQDCARYPYGEMASPLQYVEHQEAVTIRNDINLKKETFRFEPDEQNPGKFLLSFTFNASVPGSISVMFFAKEGKECNFNATKEDLFPSTTVSFAKGMGQRFKQACGTGIDFSALSETDLVEASESDVYHVAVIAEVVSEDDHPESETLNRQITHVVLEKGHKDEYKARVVKQILWVNGKRYVLQEIYGIGSTVDDNGEDANERGKECVICLSEPRDTTVLPCRHMCMCSGCAKLLRFQTNLCPICRQPVDRLLEITVNTNDKNQ
;
A
#
# COMPACT_ATOMS: atom_id res chain seq x y z
N MET A 1 12.14 -23.99 -44.93
CA MET A 1 12.96 -22.86 -45.40
C MET A 1 13.52 -22.20 -44.14
N GLY A 2 14.69 -22.52 -43.61
CA GLY A 2 15.95 -22.91 -44.24
C GLY A 2 16.82 -21.67 -44.42
N ASN A 3 17.72 -21.38 -43.48
CA ASN A 3 19.13 -21.11 -43.77
C ASN A 3 20.02 -21.12 -42.51
N PHE A 4 21.05 -21.96 -42.63
CA PHE A 4 22.22 -22.24 -41.78
C PHE A 4 23.47 -21.79 -42.56
N ILE A 5 24.51 -21.25 -41.90
CA ILE A 5 25.97 -21.31 -42.26
C ILE A 5 26.76 -21.06 -40.95
N SER A 6 27.34 -22.05 -40.23
CA SER A 6 28.75 -22.57 -40.21
C SER A 6 29.89 -21.51 -40.17
N GLY A 7 31.01 -21.59 -39.43
CA GLY A 7 31.62 -22.53 -38.47
C GLY A 7 33.09 -22.11 -38.16
N GLY A 8 33.67 -22.62 -37.04
CA GLY A 8 35.13 -22.64 -36.67
C GLY A 8 35.67 -21.40 -35.93
N SER A 9 36.56 -21.44 -34.91
CA SER A 9 37.40 -22.48 -34.27
C SER A 9 37.87 -21.99 -32.87
N ARG A 10 38.11 -22.92 -31.94
CA ARG A 10 38.67 -22.71 -30.57
C ARG A 10 40.14 -22.24 -30.57
N PRO A 11 40.57 -21.59 -29.47
CA PRO A 11 41.74 -22.09 -28.75
C PRO A 11 41.45 -22.40 -27.26
N GLN A 12 42.02 -23.51 -26.80
CA GLN A 12 42.11 -23.92 -25.40
C GLN A 12 43.10 -23.04 -24.64
N TYR A 13 42.75 -22.60 -23.43
CA TYR A 13 43.73 -22.23 -22.41
C TYR A 13 43.45 -23.08 -21.16
N HIS A 14 44.36 -24.04 -20.94
CA HIS A 14 44.59 -24.67 -19.65
C HIS A 14 45.07 -23.61 -18.65
N ARG A 15 44.53 -23.60 -17.44
CA ARG A 15 45.24 -23.04 -16.28
C ARG A 15 44.99 -23.91 -15.06
N ASP A 16 46.12 -24.34 -14.52
CA ASP A 16 46.27 -25.41 -13.54
C ASP A 16 45.66 -25.09 -12.18
N HIS A 17 45.07 -26.13 -11.58
CA HIS A 17 44.80 -26.21 -10.15
C HIS A 17 46.14 -26.29 -9.39
N GLN A 18 46.39 -25.32 -8.51
CA GLN A 18 47.43 -25.46 -7.48
C GLN A 18 46.77 -25.48 -6.10
N SER A 19 46.95 -26.62 -5.43
CA SER A 19 46.58 -26.87 -4.03
C SER A 19 47.55 -26.16 -3.06
N PRO A 20 47.10 -25.72 -1.87
CA PRO A 20 48.00 -25.20 -0.84
C PRO A 20 48.80 -26.32 -0.14
N PRO A 21 50.03 -26.04 0.34
CA PRO A 21 50.94 -27.02 0.92
C PRO A 21 50.63 -27.38 2.40
N PRO A 22 51.21 -28.47 2.94
CA PRO A 22 50.76 -29.12 4.17
C PRO A 22 51.33 -28.52 5.47
N LEU A 23 50.63 -28.82 6.57
CA LEU A 23 51.02 -28.63 7.97
C LEU A 23 52.34 -29.34 8.29
N ASN A 24 53.16 -28.72 9.15
CA ASN A 24 54.28 -29.37 9.83
C ASN A 24 54.41 -28.84 11.28
N PRO A 25 55.07 -29.57 12.20
CA PRO A 25 54.52 -29.92 13.49
C PRO A 25 55.29 -29.26 14.65
N ASN A 26 54.67 -29.24 15.84
CA ASN A 26 55.32 -28.96 17.13
C ASN A 26 56.61 -29.78 17.30
N PRO A 27 57.59 -29.27 18.07
CA PRO A 27 57.81 -29.84 19.42
C PRO A 27 58.35 -28.78 20.41
N GLN A 28 58.03 -28.79 21.70
CA GLN A 28 58.53 -29.63 22.82
C GLN A 28 57.92 -28.98 24.09
N PHE A 29 57.72 -29.56 25.26
CA PHE A 29 57.63 -30.89 25.87
C PHE A 29 57.42 -30.58 27.38
N GLU A 30 56.94 -31.55 28.17
CA GLU A 30 56.89 -31.54 29.66
C GLU A 30 55.79 -30.67 30.30
N GLY A 31 54.93 -31.15 31.18
CA GLY A 31 54.87 -32.41 31.91
C GLY A 31 54.18 -32.15 33.25
N ASN A 32 53.36 -33.11 33.69
CA ASN A 32 52.78 -33.29 35.02
C ASN A 32 51.62 -32.38 35.50
N TYR A 33 50.44 -33.01 35.60
CA TYR A 33 49.39 -32.67 36.56
C TYR A 33 49.87 -32.97 38.00
N PRO A 34 49.43 -32.17 38.98
CA PRO A 34 48.52 -32.72 39.99
C PRO A 34 47.36 -31.78 40.38
N LEU A 35 46.18 -32.37 40.60
CA LEU A 35 45.03 -31.84 41.36
C LEU A 35 45.26 -32.05 42.88
N PRO A 36 44.42 -31.55 43.81
CA PRO A 36 43.77 -30.24 43.96
C PRO A 36 43.85 -29.66 45.41
N TYR A 37 43.38 -28.40 45.57
CA TYR A 37 42.80 -27.74 46.78
C TYR A 37 43.57 -26.63 47.53
N HIS A 38 42.79 -25.55 47.75
CA HIS A 38 42.96 -24.36 48.61
C HIS A 38 44.05 -23.36 48.14
N HIS A 39 43.84 -22.04 48.03
CA HIS A 39 42.96 -21.13 48.75
C HIS A 39 42.84 -19.80 47.94
N GLN A 40 41.65 -19.19 47.98
CA GLN A 40 41.32 -17.75 47.86
C GLN A 40 41.78 -16.86 46.68
N GLN A 41 40.76 -16.18 46.14
CA GLN A 41 40.75 -14.78 45.66
C GLN A 41 41.44 -14.48 44.32
N ASP A 42 40.65 -14.51 43.24
CA ASP A 42 40.29 -13.28 42.52
C ASP A 42 39.17 -13.56 41.50
N CYS A 43 37.95 -13.15 41.85
CA CYS A 43 36.79 -13.26 40.97
C CYS A 43 36.85 -12.14 39.93
N ALA A 44 37.51 -12.38 38.80
CA ALA A 44 37.37 -11.53 37.63
C ALA A 44 35.90 -11.54 37.16
N ARG A 45 35.26 -10.38 37.23
CA ARG A 45 33.89 -10.12 36.78
C ARG A 45 33.77 -10.42 35.29
N TYR A 46 33.06 -11.48 34.94
CA TYR A 46 32.47 -11.61 33.60
C TYR A 46 31.42 -10.50 33.43
N PRO A 47 31.39 -9.75 32.31
CA PRO A 47 30.25 -8.91 32.01
C PRO A 47 29.05 -9.83 31.83
N TYR A 48 28.04 -9.61 32.68
CA TYR A 48 26.71 -10.18 32.57
C TYR A 48 26.26 -10.03 31.11
N GLY A 49 25.94 -11.15 30.45
CA GLY A 49 25.29 -11.13 29.16
C GLY A 49 24.06 -10.23 29.27
N GLU A 50 23.96 -9.27 28.35
CA GLU A 50 22.77 -8.47 28.16
C GLU A 50 21.57 -9.42 28.11
N MET A 51 20.64 -9.23 29.04
CA MET A 51 19.34 -9.88 28.96
C MET A 51 18.75 -9.49 27.62
N ALA A 52 18.64 -10.46 26.71
CA ALA A 52 17.92 -10.28 25.46
C ALA A 52 16.55 -9.66 25.81
N SER A 53 16.32 -8.44 25.33
CA SER A 53 15.05 -7.76 25.48
C SER A 53 13.94 -8.74 25.08
N PRO A 54 12.85 -8.86 25.86
CA PRO A 54 11.74 -9.72 25.48
C PRO A 54 11.30 -9.35 24.06
N LEU A 55 11.25 -10.34 23.17
CA LEU A 55 10.77 -10.16 21.79
C LEU A 55 9.46 -9.37 21.85
N GLN A 56 9.44 -8.17 21.24
CA GLN A 56 8.22 -7.37 21.18
C GLN A 56 7.11 -8.22 20.56
N TYR A 57 5.99 -8.32 21.27
CA TYR A 57 4.82 -9.05 20.79
C TYR A 57 4.26 -8.34 19.56
N VAL A 58 4.48 -8.93 18.39
CA VAL A 58 3.85 -8.49 17.14
C VAL A 58 2.41 -8.98 17.13
N GLU A 59 1.46 -8.04 17.12
CA GLU A 59 0.03 -8.36 17.12
C GLU A 59 -0.35 -9.07 15.81
N HIS A 60 -1.16 -10.13 15.90
CA HIS A 60 -1.79 -10.80 14.76
C HIS A 60 -3.23 -10.34 14.67
N GLN A 61 -3.63 -9.77 13.54
CA GLN A 61 -5.02 -9.36 13.31
C GLN A 61 -5.54 -10.01 12.04
N GLU A 62 -6.77 -10.51 12.11
CA GLU A 62 -7.51 -10.90 10.91
C GLU A 62 -8.14 -9.65 10.29
N ALA A 63 -8.08 -9.55 8.97
CA ALA A 63 -8.70 -8.46 8.23
C ALA A 63 -10.22 -8.56 8.30
N VAL A 64 -10.87 -7.41 8.48
CA VAL A 64 -12.33 -7.28 8.40
C VAL A 64 -12.68 -6.88 6.97
N THR A 65 -13.54 -7.67 6.32
CA THR A 65 -14.10 -7.31 5.01
C THR A 65 -15.11 -6.18 5.17
N ILE A 66 -14.87 -5.07 4.48
CA ILE A 66 -15.76 -3.91 4.48
C ILE A 66 -16.41 -3.82 3.11
N ARG A 67 -17.74 -3.81 3.09
CA ARG A 67 -18.51 -3.56 1.87
C ARG A 67 -18.45 -2.07 1.55
N ASN A 68 -17.88 -1.73 0.39
CA ASN A 68 -17.91 -0.38 -0.15
C ASN A 68 -18.97 -0.30 -1.25
N ASP A 69 -20.03 0.48 -1.02
CA ASP A 69 -21.13 0.61 -1.97
C ASP A 69 -20.82 1.55 -3.14
N ILE A 70 -19.85 2.46 -2.98
CA ILE A 70 -19.41 3.37 -4.04
C ILE A 70 -17.90 3.31 -4.12
N ASN A 71 -17.35 2.89 -5.26
CA ASN A 71 -15.90 2.77 -5.45
C ASN A 71 -15.40 3.75 -6.52
N LEU A 72 -14.73 4.82 -6.09
CA LEU A 72 -14.06 5.78 -6.96
C LEU A 72 -12.70 5.22 -7.42
N LYS A 73 -12.51 5.08 -8.73
CA LYS A 73 -11.30 4.48 -9.31
C LYS A 73 -10.15 5.49 -9.38
N LYS A 74 -9.21 5.32 -8.45
CA LYS A 74 -8.05 6.19 -8.20
C LYS A 74 -7.30 6.57 -9.48
N GLU A 75 -7.01 5.59 -10.32
CA GLU A 75 -6.21 5.70 -11.54
C GLU A 75 -6.89 6.48 -12.67
N THR A 76 -8.19 6.77 -12.53
CA THR A 76 -8.97 7.43 -13.58
C THR A 76 -9.19 8.92 -13.37
N PHE A 77 -8.77 9.45 -12.21
CA PHE A 77 -8.85 10.88 -11.88
C PHE A 77 -7.97 11.70 -12.83
N ARG A 78 -8.59 12.69 -13.48
CA ARG A 78 -7.90 13.59 -14.40
C ARG A 78 -8.64 14.92 -14.53
N PHE A 79 -7.91 15.94 -14.94
CA PHE A 79 -8.49 17.21 -15.37
C PHE A 79 -8.57 17.25 -16.89
N GLU A 80 -9.74 17.61 -17.41
CA GLU A 80 -9.99 17.77 -18.84
C GLU A 80 -10.30 19.25 -19.13
N PRO A 81 -9.85 19.84 -20.25
CA PRO A 81 -10.24 21.20 -20.61
C PRO A 81 -11.77 21.36 -20.73
N ASP A 82 -12.29 22.50 -20.28
CA ASP A 82 -13.67 22.90 -20.53
C ASP A 82 -13.75 23.56 -21.92
N GLU A 83 -14.35 22.88 -22.88
CA GLU A 83 -14.46 23.35 -24.27
C GLU A 83 -15.25 24.66 -24.41
N GLN A 84 -16.17 24.95 -23.49
CA GLN A 84 -17.01 26.15 -23.53
C GLN A 84 -16.45 27.28 -22.66
N ASN A 85 -15.52 26.98 -21.75
CA ASN A 85 -14.89 27.96 -20.87
C ASN A 85 -13.36 27.85 -20.96
N PRO A 86 -12.73 28.52 -21.95
CA PRO A 86 -11.28 28.47 -22.13
C PRO A 86 -10.52 28.84 -20.85
N GLY A 87 -9.51 28.05 -20.50
CA GLY A 87 -8.71 28.22 -19.27
C GLY A 87 -9.25 27.48 -18.04
N LYS A 88 -10.50 27.00 -18.07
CA LYS A 88 -11.05 26.14 -17.02
C LYS A 88 -10.84 24.66 -17.33
N PHE A 89 -10.71 23.87 -16.27
CA PHE A 89 -10.52 22.44 -16.34
C PHE A 89 -11.52 21.71 -15.44
N LEU A 90 -12.16 20.69 -16.00
CA LEU A 90 -13.19 19.87 -15.35
C LEU A 90 -12.56 18.60 -14.81
N LEU A 91 -12.81 18.29 -13.55
CA LEU A 91 -12.47 17.01 -12.96
C LEU A 91 -13.33 15.90 -13.57
N SER A 92 -12.71 14.80 -13.96
CA SER A 92 -13.38 13.59 -14.40
C SER A 92 -12.72 12.33 -13.84
N PHE A 93 -13.54 11.30 -13.62
CA PHE A 93 -13.09 9.99 -13.15
C PHE A 93 -14.19 8.96 -13.42
N THR A 94 -13.87 7.69 -13.19
CA THR A 94 -14.83 6.58 -13.26
C THR A 94 -15.07 6.00 -11.87
N PHE A 95 -16.26 5.44 -11.69
CA PHE A 95 -16.65 4.84 -10.43
C PHE A 95 -17.64 3.69 -10.66
N ASN A 96 -17.75 2.85 -9.64
CA ASN A 96 -18.79 1.84 -9.54
C ASN A 96 -19.71 2.21 -8.37
N ALA A 97 -21.00 1.98 -8.50
CA ALA A 97 -21.95 2.17 -7.41
C ALA A 97 -22.97 1.02 -7.39
N SER A 98 -23.12 0.37 -6.23
CA SER A 98 -24.14 -0.67 -5.99
C SER A 98 -25.52 -0.06 -5.66
N VAL A 99 -25.52 1.20 -5.23
CA VAL A 99 -26.70 1.96 -4.76
C VAL A 99 -26.68 3.38 -5.38
N PRO A 100 -27.83 4.06 -5.47
CA PRO A 100 -27.85 5.48 -5.84
C PRO A 100 -27.13 6.34 -4.78
N GLY A 101 -26.66 7.51 -5.20
CA GLY A 101 -25.90 8.39 -4.33
C GLY A 101 -25.63 9.75 -4.95
N SER A 102 -24.73 10.50 -4.33
CA SER A 102 -24.25 11.80 -4.84
C SER A 102 -22.73 11.90 -4.77
N ILE A 103 -22.17 12.66 -5.71
CA ILE A 103 -20.75 13.03 -5.73
C ILE A 103 -20.66 14.53 -5.51
N SER A 104 -19.93 14.92 -4.48
CA SER A 104 -19.56 16.29 -4.18
C SER A 104 -18.08 16.51 -4.48
N VAL A 105 -17.75 17.56 -5.22
CA VAL A 105 -16.38 18.02 -5.49
C VAL A 105 -16.18 19.34 -4.77
N MET A 106 -15.20 19.38 -3.87
CA MET A 106 -14.86 20.57 -3.09
C MET A 106 -13.38 20.91 -3.27
N PHE A 107 -13.09 22.16 -3.59
CA PHE A 107 -11.74 22.66 -3.73
C PHE A 107 -11.23 23.25 -2.42
N PHE A 108 -9.93 23.09 -2.15
CA PHE A 108 -9.29 23.56 -0.92
C PHE A 108 -10.03 23.10 0.34
N ALA A 109 -10.44 21.83 0.32
CA ALA A 109 -11.21 21.21 1.37
C ALA A 109 -10.32 20.90 2.57
N LYS A 110 -10.66 21.47 3.72
CA LYS A 110 -10.06 21.14 5.00
C LYS A 110 -10.84 20.02 5.66
N GLU A 111 -10.12 18.99 6.06
CA GLU A 111 -10.68 17.83 6.74
C GLU A 111 -10.94 18.17 8.23
N GLY A 112 -12.19 18.10 8.66
CA GLY A 112 -12.63 18.32 10.03
C GLY A 112 -12.83 17.02 10.81
N LYS A 113 -13.45 17.12 12.00
CA LYS A 113 -13.86 15.95 12.78
C LYS A 113 -15.05 15.26 12.11
N GLU A 114 -15.17 13.95 12.29
CA GLU A 114 -16.35 13.17 11.87
C GLU A 114 -16.72 13.29 10.38
N CYS A 115 -15.74 13.53 9.50
CA CYS A 115 -15.97 13.78 8.06
C CYS A 115 -16.76 15.04 7.71
N ASN A 116 -16.74 16.03 8.59
CA ASN A 116 -17.11 17.37 8.18
C ASN A 116 -15.97 17.97 7.37
N PHE A 117 -16.29 18.49 6.19
CA PHE A 117 -15.34 19.19 5.33
C PHE A 117 -15.80 20.62 5.17
N ASN A 118 -14.83 21.53 5.14
CA ASN A 118 -15.08 22.91 4.81
C ASN A 118 -14.12 23.35 3.70
N ALA A 119 -14.67 23.96 2.65
CA ALA A 119 -13.87 24.61 1.64
C ALA A 119 -13.31 25.92 2.22
N THR A 120 -11.98 26.04 2.24
CA THR A 120 -11.31 27.24 2.75
C THR A 120 -11.39 28.43 1.78
N LYS A 121 -11.82 28.18 0.53
CA LYS A 121 -11.95 29.16 -0.55
C LYS A 121 -13.25 29.02 -1.34
N GLU A 122 -14.37 28.74 -0.66
CA GLU A 122 -15.68 28.50 -1.30
C GLU A 122 -16.13 29.65 -2.22
N ASP A 123 -15.83 30.90 -1.86
CA ASP A 123 -16.18 32.08 -2.67
C ASP A 123 -15.48 32.10 -4.04
N LEU A 124 -14.28 31.51 -4.13
CA LEU A 124 -13.48 31.46 -5.36
C LEU A 124 -13.71 30.16 -6.13
N PHE A 125 -13.94 29.06 -5.40
CA PHE A 125 -14.07 27.72 -5.94
C PHE A 125 -15.29 27.04 -5.33
N PRO A 126 -16.50 27.35 -5.83
CA PRO A 126 -17.73 26.81 -5.28
C PRO A 126 -17.80 25.30 -5.45
N SER A 127 -18.31 24.63 -4.43
CA SER A 127 -18.48 23.19 -4.41
C SER A 127 -19.61 22.75 -5.36
N THR A 128 -19.44 21.60 -6.01
CA THR A 128 -20.47 21.03 -6.89
C THR A 128 -20.94 19.68 -6.42
N THR A 129 -22.24 19.43 -6.40
CA THR A 129 -22.84 18.14 -6.05
C THR A 129 -23.70 17.63 -7.20
N VAL A 130 -23.54 16.36 -7.56
CA VAL A 130 -24.28 15.69 -8.63
C VAL A 130 -24.76 14.33 -8.16
N SER A 131 -26.06 14.06 -8.30
CA SER A 131 -26.64 12.75 -8.01
C SER A 131 -26.38 11.74 -9.13
N PHE A 132 -26.29 10.46 -8.76
CA PHE A 132 -26.10 9.35 -9.70
C PHE A 132 -26.98 8.17 -9.33
N ALA A 133 -27.30 7.32 -10.31
CA ALA A 133 -27.98 6.04 -10.10
C ALA A 133 -26.96 4.91 -9.87
N LYS A 134 -27.42 3.76 -9.38
CA LYS A 134 -26.58 2.56 -9.31
C LYS A 134 -26.08 2.15 -10.70
N GLY A 135 -24.86 1.64 -10.78
CA GLY A 135 -24.25 1.22 -12.04
C GLY A 135 -22.74 1.00 -11.93
N MET A 136 -22.20 0.13 -12.78
CA MET A 136 -20.77 -0.16 -12.89
C MET A 136 -20.14 0.63 -14.05
N GLY A 137 -18.88 1.03 -13.90
CA GLY A 137 -18.13 1.73 -14.94
C GLY A 137 -18.69 3.10 -15.29
N GLN A 138 -19.44 3.72 -14.38
CA GLN A 138 -20.00 5.05 -14.57
C GLN A 138 -18.89 6.09 -14.67
N ARG A 139 -19.12 7.15 -15.44
CA ARG A 139 -18.18 8.25 -15.61
C ARG A 139 -18.76 9.52 -15.02
N PHE A 140 -18.05 10.09 -14.04
CA PHE A 140 -18.30 11.43 -13.56
C PHE A 140 -17.47 12.43 -14.38
N LYS A 141 -18.08 13.56 -14.72
CA LYS A 141 -17.41 14.76 -15.26
C LYS A 141 -18.14 15.97 -14.70
N GLN A 142 -17.39 16.93 -14.17
CA GLN A 142 -17.98 18.19 -13.69
C GLN A 142 -18.78 18.89 -14.80
N ALA A 143 -19.82 19.62 -14.41
CA ALA A 143 -20.62 20.40 -15.33
C ALA A 143 -19.79 21.54 -15.93
N CYS A 144 -20.04 21.84 -17.19
CA CYS A 144 -19.47 22.99 -17.88
C CYS A 144 -19.60 24.28 -17.04
N GLY A 145 -18.51 25.06 -16.93
CA GLY A 145 -18.45 26.31 -16.18
C GLY A 145 -18.06 26.16 -14.70
N THR A 146 -18.16 24.95 -14.15
CA THR A 146 -17.84 24.65 -12.73
C THR A 146 -16.41 24.16 -12.51
N GLY A 147 -15.62 24.06 -13.59
CA GLY A 147 -14.22 23.66 -13.53
C GLY A 147 -13.34 24.70 -12.83
N ILE A 148 -12.15 24.24 -12.45
CA ILE A 148 -11.11 25.07 -11.84
C ILE A 148 -10.34 25.83 -12.90
N ASP A 149 -10.07 27.10 -12.64
CA ASP A 149 -9.06 27.88 -13.36
C ASP A 149 -7.75 27.81 -12.57
N PHE A 150 -6.76 27.09 -13.09
CA PHE A 150 -5.48 26.93 -12.40
C PHE A 150 -4.65 28.21 -12.35
N SER A 151 -4.94 29.20 -13.18
CA SER A 151 -4.26 30.51 -13.14
C SER A 151 -4.67 31.34 -11.91
N ALA A 152 -5.82 31.02 -11.30
CA ALA A 152 -6.27 31.63 -10.05
C ALA A 152 -5.54 31.07 -8.80
N LEU A 153 -4.69 30.05 -8.97
CA LEU A 153 -3.93 29.44 -7.88
C LEU A 153 -2.63 30.20 -7.61
N SER A 154 -2.39 30.49 -6.33
CA SER A 154 -1.09 31.00 -5.88
C SER A 154 -0.09 29.87 -5.68
N GLU A 155 1.22 30.18 -5.68
CA GLU A 155 2.26 29.17 -5.38
C GLU A 155 2.10 28.57 -3.99
N THR A 156 1.62 29.36 -3.02
CA THR A 156 1.30 28.88 -1.66
C THR A 156 0.14 27.89 -1.64
N ASP A 157 -0.77 27.96 -2.62
CA ASP A 157 -1.89 27.04 -2.72
C ASP A 157 -1.51 25.67 -3.23
N LEU A 158 -0.32 25.54 -3.86
CA LEU A 158 0.19 24.29 -4.43
C LEU A 158 1.07 23.51 -3.45
N VAL A 159 1.29 24.02 -2.24
CA VAL A 159 2.09 23.36 -1.20
C VAL A 159 1.30 22.18 -0.63
N GLU A 160 1.97 21.03 -0.47
CA GLU A 160 1.32 19.82 0.05
C GLU A 160 0.77 20.00 1.47
N ALA A 161 -0.42 19.42 1.70
CA ALA A 161 -1.26 19.46 2.89
C ALA A 161 -0.62 19.03 4.24
N SER A 162 0.68 18.74 4.27
CA SER A 162 1.37 18.01 5.34
C SER A 162 1.26 18.65 6.73
N GLU A 163 0.94 19.95 6.83
CA GLU A 163 0.82 20.66 8.11
C GLU A 163 -0.59 21.20 8.40
N SER A 164 -1.47 21.35 7.40
CA SER A 164 -2.72 22.13 7.54
C SER A 164 -4.02 21.34 7.37
N ASP A 165 -3.95 20.04 7.03
CA ASP A 165 -5.10 19.17 6.69
C ASP A 165 -5.98 19.73 5.55
N VAL A 166 -5.44 20.63 4.74
CA VAL A 166 -6.11 21.22 3.56
C VAL A 166 -5.66 20.51 2.31
N TYR A 167 -6.59 19.89 1.59
CA TYR A 167 -6.32 19.21 0.32
C TYR A 167 -6.83 20.05 -0.85
N HIS A 168 -6.10 20.06 -1.97
CA HIS A 168 -6.49 20.83 -3.15
C HIS A 168 -7.89 20.48 -3.66
N VAL A 169 -8.23 19.19 -3.68
CA VAL A 169 -9.57 18.71 -3.98
C VAL A 169 -9.95 17.55 -3.06
N ALA A 170 -11.16 17.60 -2.50
CA ALA A 170 -11.82 16.46 -1.91
C ALA A 170 -13.03 16.07 -2.75
N VAL A 171 -13.08 14.81 -3.17
CA VAL A 171 -14.25 14.21 -3.82
C VAL A 171 -14.93 13.30 -2.83
N ILE A 172 -16.19 13.60 -2.50
CA ILE A 172 -16.99 12.86 -1.54
C ILE A 172 -18.12 12.18 -2.29
N ALA A 173 -18.13 10.86 -2.27
CA ALA A 173 -19.22 10.07 -2.79
C ALA A 173 -20.04 9.51 -1.62
N GLU A 174 -21.32 9.84 -1.56
CA GLU A 174 -22.21 9.50 -0.46
C GLU A 174 -23.38 8.67 -0.94
N VAL A 175 -23.75 7.65 -0.17
CA VAL A 175 -24.96 6.87 -0.43
C VAL A 175 -26.17 7.72 -0.03
N VAL A 176 -27.18 7.80 -0.90
CA VAL A 176 -28.45 8.44 -0.58
C VAL A 176 -29.44 7.33 -0.23
N SER A 177 -29.96 7.33 1.00
CA SER A 177 -31.01 6.41 1.42
C SER A 177 -32.37 6.87 0.87
N GLU A 178 -33.13 5.94 0.29
CA GLU A 178 -34.50 6.20 -0.16
C GLU A 178 -35.52 6.21 1.00
N ASP A 179 -35.12 5.68 2.17
CA ASP A 179 -35.95 5.63 3.37
C ASP A 179 -35.76 6.89 4.23
N ASP A 180 -36.85 7.66 4.36
CA ASP A 180 -36.97 8.93 5.09
C ASP A 180 -36.98 8.73 6.63
N HIS A 181 -36.23 7.73 7.13
CA HIS A 181 -36.19 7.38 8.55
C HIS A 181 -34.93 8.00 9.18
N PRO A 182 -35.07 9.09 9.97
CA PRO A 182 -33.94 9.88 10.46
C PRO A 182 -33.10 9.22 11.57
N GLU A 183 -33.22 7.91 11.81
CA GLU A 183 -32.66 7.24 13.00
C GLU A 183 -31.47 6.31 12.74
N SER A 184 -30.85 6.34 11.55
CA SER A 184 -29.59 5.64 11.30
C SER A 184 -28.52 6.59 10.75
N GLU A 185 -27.99 7.43 11.63
CA GLU A 185 -27.00 8.49 11.39
C GLU A 185 -25.58 7.98 11.03
N THR A 186 -25.44 6.96 10.19
CA THR A 186 -24.13 6.61 9.63
C THR A 186 -24.20 6.50 8.11
N LEU A 187 -24.03 7.64 7.45
CA LEU A 187 -23.97 7.70 5.99
C LEU A 187 -22.69 7.02 5.48
N ASN A 188 -22.85 5.93 4.73
CA ASN A 188 -21.75 5.31 4.03
C ASN A 188 -21.22 6.27 2.96
N ARG A 189 -19.92 6.56 3.01
CA ARG A 189 -19.29 7.46 2.05
C ARG A 189 -17.84 7.11 1.76
N GLN A 190 -17.40 7.39 0.54
CA GLN A 190 -16.00 7.33 0.15
C GLN A 190 -15.48 8.75 -0.13
N ILE A 191 -14.38 9.10 0.51
CA ILE A 191 -13.68 10.37 0.29
C ILE A 191 -12.38 10.08 -0.45
N THR A 192 -12.12 10.84 -1.52
CA THR A 192 -10.88 10.78 -2.28
C THR A 192 -10.23 12.15 -2.27
N HIS A 193 -9.06 12.24 -1.64
CA HIS A 193 -8.23 13.44 -1.64
C HIS A 193 -7.29 13.44 -2.83
N VAL A 194 -7.29 14.55 -3.55
CA VAL A 194 -6.49 14.77 -4.74
C VAL A 194 -5.63 16.00 -4.53
N VAL A 195 -4.37 15.90 -4.94
CA VAL A 195 -3.47 17.03 -5.05
C VAL A 195 -3.23 17.38 -6.50
N LEU A 196 -3.02 18.67 -6.75
CA LEU A 196 -2.67 19.19 -8.06
C LEU A 196 -1.17 19.11 -8.23
N GLU A 197 -0.71 18.43 -9.27
CA GLU A 197 0.70 18.39 -9.64
C GLU A 197 0.93 19.22 -10.88
N LYS A 198 1.79 20.24 -10.76
CA LYS A 198 2.20 21.06 -11.88
C LYS A 198 3.25 20.31 -12.71
N GLY A 199 2.89 19.93 -13.92
CA GLY A 199 3.77 19.32 -14.92
C GLY A 199 4.59 20.36 -15.72
N HIS A 200 5.31 19.88 -16.74
CA HIS A 200 6.00 20.76 -17.68
C HIS A 200 4.97 21.48 -18.58
N LYS A 201 5.15 22.79 -18.81
CA LYS A 201 4.27 23.67 -19.61
C LYS A 201 2.90 24.00 -18.97
N ASP A 202 2.85 24.19 -17.66
CA ASP A 202 1.63 24.59 -16.92
C ASP A 202 0.45 23.60 -17.05
N GLU A 203 0.73 22.34 -17.39
CA GLU A 203 -0.26 21.26 -17.35
C GLU A 203 -0.43 20.77 -15.91
N TYR A 204 -1.66 20.72 -15.41
CA TYR A 204 -1.95 20.21 -14.07
C TYR A 204 -2.49 18.78 -14.12
N LYS A 205 -1.91 17.91 -13.29
CA LYS A 205 -2.33 16.53 -13.14
C LYS A 205 -3.03 16.32 -11.79
N ALA A 206 -4.06 15.49 -11.80
CA ALA A 206 -4.72 15.03 -10.59
C ALA A 206 -3.93 13.84 -10.03
N ARG A 207 -3.33 13.97 -8.85
CA ARG A 207 -2.77 12.84 -8.11
C ARG A 207 -3.62 12.55 -6.89
N VAL A 208 -4.21 11.36 -6.83
CA VAL A 208 -4.90 10.88 -5.64
C VAL A 208 -3.88 10.48 -4.57
N VAL A 209 -3.95 11.13 -3.40
CA VAL A 209 -3.00 10.92 -2.30
C VAL A 209 -3.57 10.07 -1.17
N LYS A 210 -4.89 10.08 -0.99
CA LYS A 210 -5.55 9.42 0.14
C LYS A 210 -6.99 9.08 -0.24
N GLN A 211 -7.40 7.85 0.02
CA GLN A 211 -8.80 7.44 -0.08
C GLN A 211 -9.26 6.95 1.30
N ILE A 212 -10.46 7.33 1.68
CA ILE A 212 -11.04 7.03 3.00
C ILE A 212 -12.43 6.48 2.76
N LEU A 213 -12.75 5.38 3.44
CA LEU A 213 -14.08 4.81 3.51
C LEU A 213 -14.65 5.05 4.90
N TRP A 214 -15.87 5.56 4.93
CA TRP A 214 -16.66 5.74 6.15
C TRP A 214 -17.85 4.82 6.08
N VAL A 215 -17.88 3.83 6.97
CA VAL A 215 -18.93 2.81 7.04
C VAL A 215 -19.24 2.56 8.50
N ASN A 216 -20.52 2.58 8.86
CA ASN A 216 -21.01 2.32 10.22
C ASN A 216 -20.29 3.17 11.30
N GLY A 217 -20.06 4.46 11.02
CA GLY A 217 -19.40 5.40 11.93
C GLY A 217 -17.90 5.17 12.11
N LYS A 218 -17.30 4.24 11.37
CA LYS A 218 -15.87 3.94 11.42
C LYS A 218 -15.15 4.47 10.17
N ARG A 219 -13.97 5.02 10.40
CA ARG A 219 -13.05 5.54 9.38
C ARG A 219 -12.03 4.50 8.99
N TYR A 220 -11.90 4.23 7.70
CA TYR A 220 -10.91 3.33 7.14
C TYR A 220 -10.11 4.04 6.05
N VAL A 221 -8.79 4.09 6.19
CA VAL A 221 -7.92 4.62 5.13
C VAL A 221 -7.60 3.49 4.16
N LEU A 222 -7.94 3.68 2.89
CA LEU A 222 -7.63 2.72 1.84
C LEU A 222 -6.14 2.79 1.52
N GLN A 223 -5.48 1.64 1.61
CA GLN A 223 -4.08 1.49 1.27
C GLN A 223 -3.94 0.34 0.29
N GLU A 224 -3.17 0.57 -0.76
CA GLU A 224 -2.72 -0.51 -1.64
C GLU A 224 -1.82 -1.46 -0.85
N ILE A 225 -1.96 -2.75 -1.12
CA ILE A 225 -1.10 -3.78 -0.56
C ILE A 225 -0.24 -4.32 -1.70
N TYR A 226 1.07 -4.30 -1.48
CA TYR A 226 2.03 -4.76 -2.48
C TYR A 226 2.08 -6.29 -2.47
N GLY A 227 1.96 -6.89 -3.65
CA GLY A 227 1.98 -8.35 -3.81
C GLY A 227 0.61 -9.04 -3.86
N ILE A 228 -0.51 -8.29 -3.80
CA ILE A 228 -1.87 -8.83 -3.97
C ILE A 228 -2.26 -8.99 -5.45
N GLY A 229 -1.83 -8.08 -6.32
CA GLY A 229 -2.39 -7.88 -7.68
C GLY A 229 -2.29 -9.05 -8.68
N SER A 230 -1.84 -10.23 -8.26
CA SER A 230 -1.84 -11.43 -9.08
C SER A 230 -3.07 -12.33 -8.86
N THR A 231 -3.90 -12.12 -7.83
CA THR A 231 -4.97 -13.09 -7.49
C THR A 231 -6.36 -12.76 -8.04
N VAL A 232 -6.66 -11.51 -8.44
CA VAL A 232 -8.05 -11.07 -8.68
C VAL A 232 -8.46 -10.84 -10.14
N ASP A 233 -7.52 -10.70 -11.09
CA ASP A 233 -7.84 -10.29 -12.48
C ASP A 233 -7.42 -11.28 -13.59
N ASP A 234 -6.99 -12.50 -13.25
CA ASP A 234 -6.54 -13.44 -14.28
C ASP A 234 -7.60 -14.48 -14.62
N ASN A 235 -8.51 -14.08 -15.51
CA ASN A 235 -9.33 -15.00 -16.31
C ASN A 235 -8.56 -15.51 -17.55
N GLY A 236 -7.22 -15.37 -17.57
CA GLY A 236 -6.33 -15.99 -18.54
C GLY A 236 -5.88 -17.36 -18.04
N GLU A 237 -6.42 -18.41 -18.64
CA GLU A 237 -5.78 -19.72 -18.64
C GLU A 237 -4.34 -19.52 -19.17
N ASP A 238 -3.33 -19.96 -18.40
CA ASP A 238 -1.89 -19.95 -18.72
C ASP A 238 -0.99 -18.76 -18.32
N ALA A 239 -1.13 -18.19 -17.11
CA ALA A 239 -0.04 -17.45 -16.47
C ALA A 239 0.33 -18.02 -15.08
N ASN A 240 1.18 -19.04 -15.11
CA ASN A 240 2.10 -19.51 -14.06
C ASN A 240 1.74 -19.09 -12.60
N GLU A 241 1.21 -20.02 -11.81
CA GLU A 241 1.01 -19.87 -10.35
C GLU A 241 2.28 -19.47 -9.58
N ARG A 242 3.46 -19.63 -10.21
CA ARG A 242 4.76 -19.18 -9.72
C ARG A 242 4.78 -17.66 -9.55
N GLY A 243 4.47 -17.21 -8.35
CA GLY A 243 4.47 -15.80 -7.99
C GLY A 243 3.46 -15.43 -6.92
N LYS A 244 2.49 -16.32 -6.63
CA LYS A 244 1.48 -16.14 -5.58
C LYS A 244 1.84 -16.83 -4.26
N GLU A 245 2.89 -17.64 -4.27
CA GLU A 245 3.36 -18.44 -3.12
C GLU A 245 4.15 -17.61 -2.11
N CYS A 246 4.03 -17.98 -0.84
CA CYS A 246 4.79 -17.47 0.28
C CYS A 246 6.31 -17.53 -0.01
N VAL A 247 7.01 -16.41 0.16
CA VAL A 247 8.47 -16.35 -0.12
C VAL A 247 9.32 -17.17 0.86
N ILE A 248 8.72 -17.65 1.95
CA ILE A 248 9.40 -18.43 2.99
C ILE A 248 9.26 -19.92 2.72
N CYS A 249 8.03 -20.45 2.59
CA CYS A 249 7.81 -21.88 2.37
C CYS A 249 7.70 -22.28 0.89
N LEU A 250 7.47 -21.31 -0.02
CA LEU A 250 7.28 -21.55 -1.45
C LEU A 250 6.22 -22.63 -1.75
N SER A 251 5.22 -22.77 -0.88
CA SER A 251 4.20 -23.83 -0.95
C SER A 251 2.79 -23.27 -0.77
N GLU A 252 2.57 -22.56 0.33
CA GLU A 252 1.27 -21.96 0.63
C GLU A 252 1.11 -20.59 -0.07
N PRO A 253 -0.11 -20.19 -0.44
CA PRO A 253 -0.38 -18.87 -0.99
C PRO A 253 -0.08 -17.77 0.05
N ARG A 254 0.20 -16.56 -0.44
CA ARG A 254 0.34 -15.39 0.43
C ARG A 254 -1.04 -14.92 0.89
N ASP A 255 -1.20 -14.81 2.20
CA ASP A 255 -2.40 -14.29 2.86
C ASP A 255 -2.05 -13.19 3.88
N THR A 256 -0.76 -13.00 4.20
CA THR A 256 -0.35 -12.14 5.32
C THR A 256 0.42 -10.92 4.84
N THR A 257 -0.06 -9.75 5.24
CA THR A 257 0.56 -8.44 4.97
C THR A 257 1.35 -7.95 6.18
N VAL A 258 2.55 -7.45 5.92
CA VAL A 258 3.43 -6.83 6.92
C VAL A 258 3.13 -5.33 7.04
N LEU A 259 2.86 -4.83 8.24
CA LEU A 259 2.71 -3.40 8.51
C LEU A 259 3.97 -2.84 9.23
N PRO A 260 4.41 -1.61 8.92
CA PRO A 260 3.73 -0.60 8.08
C PRO A 260 4.16 -0.63 6.59
N CYS A 261 5.05 -1.53 6.18
CA CYS A 261 5.58 -1.55 4.81
C CYS A 261 4.61 -2.08 3.74
N ARG A 262 3.50 -2.70 4.15
CA ARG A 262 2.40 -3.24 3.30
C ARG A 262 2.79 -4.31 2.29
N HIS A 263 3.86 -5.06 2.56
CA HIS A 263 4.24 -6.19 1.71
C HIS A 263 3.46 -7.45 2.11
N MET A 264 2.61 -7.95 1.21
CA MET A 264 2.04 -9.29 1.30
C MET A 264 3.01 -10.27 0.66
N CYS A 265 3.75 -11.01 1.49
CA CYS A 265 4.85 -11.86 1.02
C CYS A 265 4.89 -13.25 1.66
N MET A 266 4.06 -13.53 2.66
CA MET A 266 4.09 -14.81 3.38
C MET A 266 2.69 -15.35 3.66
N CYS A 267 2.60 -16.65 3.92
CA CYS A 267 1.42 -17.28 4.47
C CYS A 267 1.35 -17.11 6.00
N SER A 268 0.16 -17.26 6.57
CA SER A 268 -0.14 -17.14 8.00
C SER A 268 0.69 -18.10 8.86
N GLY A 269 0.98 -19.30 8.35
CA GLY A 269 1.86 -20.27 8.99
C GLY A 269 3.29 -19.75 9.15
N CYS A 270 3.89 -19.20 8.08
CA CYS A 270 5.24 -18.63 8.13
C CYS A 270 5.28 -17.31 8.92
N ALA A 271 4.22 -16.52 8.87
CA ALA A 271 4.08 -15.27 9.63
C ALA A 271 4.18 -15.50 11.14
N LYS A 272 3.56 -16.58 11.65
CA LYS A 272 3.63 -16.96 13.06
C LYS A 272 5.06 -17.30 13.49
N LEU A 273 5.86 -17.91 12.61
CA LEU A 273 7.26 -18.28 12.89
C LEU A 273 8.24 -17.11 12.80
N LEU A 274 8.04 -16.19 11.85
CA LEU A 274 8.92 -15.03 11.61
C LEU A 274 9.15 -14.18 12.89
N ARG A 275 8.13 -14.14 13.75
CA ARG A 275 8.12 -13.41 15.03
C ARG A 275 9.24 -13.81 15.98
N PHE A 276 9.62 -15.08 15.93
CA PHE A 276 10.59 -15.65 16.86
C PHE A 276 12.02 -15.57 16.32
N GLN A 277 12.21 -15.10 15.08
CA GLN A 277 13.51 -15.11 14.42
C GLN A 277 14.08 -13.72 14.19
N THR A 278 13.37 -12.84 13.47
CA THR A 278 13.98 -11.57 13.00
C THR A 278 13.09 -10.34 13.16
N ASN A 279 11.75 -10.47 13.20
CA ASN A 279 10.81 -9.34 13.20
C ASN A 279 11.05 -8.31 12.07
N LEU A 280 11.59 -8.74 10.92
CA LEU A 280 11.81 -7.89 9.75
C LEU A 280 10.99 -8.39 8.56
N CYS A 281 10.51 -7.46 7.73
CA CYS A 281 9.86 -7.80 6.46
C CYS A 281 10.84 -8.54 5.52
N PRO A 282 10.48 -9.71 4.96
CA PRO A 282 11.34 -10.44 4.03
C PRO A 282 11.69 -9.67 2.74
N ILE A 283 10.84 -8.71 2.34
CA ILE A 283 11.02 -7.94 1.10
C ILE A 283 11.89 -6.71 1.31
N CYS A 284 11.51 -5.84 2.25
CA CYS A 284 12.18 -4.54 2.44
C CYS A 284 13.01 -4.44 3.72
N ARG A 285 13.04 -5.49 4.56
CA ARG A 285 13.76 -5.54 5.85
C ARG A 285 13.32 -4.49 6.87
N GLN A 286 12.21 -3.82 6.65
CA GLN A 286 11.63 -2.90 7.62
C GLN A 286 11.12 -3.67 8.85
N PRO A 287 11.29 -3.14 10.08
CA PRO A 287 10.72 -3.75 11.29
C PRO A 287 9.21 -3.97 11.16
N VAL A 288 8.76 -5.12 11.66
CA VAL A 288 7.35 -5.49 11.66
C VAL A 288 6.68 -4.99 12.93
N ASP A 289 5.72 -4.07 12.77
CA ASP A 289 4.89 -3.61 13.88
C ASP A 289 3.76 -4.61 14.14
N ARG A 290 3.07 -5.01 13.06
CA ARG A 290 1.89 -5.89 13.09
C ARG A 290 1.78 -6.71 11.81
N LEU A 291 1.10 -7.85 11.92
CA LEU A 291 0.79 -8.74 10.79
C LEU A 291 -0.73 -8.79 10.59
N LEU A 292 -1.17 -8.55 9.37
CA LEU A 292 -2.58 -8.57 8.96
C LEU A 292 -2.82 -9.78 8.05
N GLU A 293 -3.58 -10.76 8.52
CA GLU A 293 -4.02 -11.91 7.72
C GLU A 293 -5.27 -11.53 6.92
N ILE A 294 -5.25 -11.80 5.62
CA ILE A 294 -6.31 -11.48 4.67
C ILE A 294 -6.86 -12.78 4.11
N THR A 295 -8.07 -13.14 4.55
CA THR A 295 -8.80 -14.29 4.04
C THR A 295 -9.56 -13.86 2.78
N VAL A 296 -9.09 -14.33 1.62
CA VAL A 296 -9.84 -14.18 0.37
C VAL A 296 -10.86 -15.31 0.34
N ASN A 297 -12.14 -15.00 0.58
CA ASN A 297 -13.22 -15.99 0.43
C ASN A 297 -13.33 -16.41 -1.04
N THR A 298 -12.78 -17.56 -1.40
CA THR A 298 -12.83 -18.14 -2.76
C THR A 298 -14.19 -18.75 -3.13
N ASN A 299 -15.28 -18.34 -2.46
CA ASN A 299 -16.57 -19.05 -2.51
C ASN A 299 -17.60 -18.53 -3.53
N ASP A 300 -17.24 -17.66 -4.48
CA ASP A 300 -18.14 -17.29 -5.61
C ASP A 300 -17.91 -18.13 -6.87
N LYS A 301 -17.52 -19.40 -6.71
CA LYS A 301 -17.52 -20.40 -7.77
C LYS A 301 -18.36 -21.61 -7.36
N ASN A 302 -19.67 -21.41 -7.26
CA ASN A 302 -20.74 -22.39 -7.54
C ASN A 302 -22.07 -21.91 -6.93
N GLN A 303 -22.81 -21.09 -7.67
CA GLN A 303 -24.26 -21.20 -7.73
C GLN A 303 -24.82 -20.63 -9.03
#